data_AF-A0A832BNU9-F1
#
_entry.id   AF-A0A832BNU9-F1
#
_cell.length_a   1.000
_cell.length_b   1.000
_cell.length_c   1.000
_cell.angle_alpha   90.00
_cell.angle_beta   90.00
_cell.angle_gamma   90.00
#
_symmetry.space_group_name_H-M   'P 1'
#
loop_
_entity.id
_entity.type
_entity.pdbx_description
1 polymer ?
#
loop_
_entity_poly.entity_id
_entity_poly.type
_entity_poly.pdbx_seq_one_letter_code
_entity_poly.pdbx_strand_id
1 'polypeptide(L)'
;MKKLFVLFILLSLAGTFIAAVRKPAQQNDKAQYIPESKQRVGDAGAGFTYLTTGDYVKSGIPYDFFLLATGKPKKNYLARNGLNANISHEFTVVQSANGENLVAPNCLQCHAQVFNDSLVIGMGNSFSDFTPGRNLNRDAYTKLEEILRKNSPAKYEASKAFIQVAKTIGPYLTTQVKGVNAADRLAAVLAAHRDPLSFKWSGQPLLDIPAEVIPSDVPAWWLLKKKHAMFYNGFGRGDFGRFLMASNLLTVNDTAESRTVDNRIPDVLAYIYTLEAPKYPKPIDAKLAKKGEIIFIRNCSKCHGKYGANEEYPNLLIPASIIKTDSALYKSNYQNEQFVEWFNKSWFAQGDHPAKLVPYSGYIAPPLDGVWSTAPYLHNGSVPNIEAVLNSKLRPSHWQRDFDKPQYDYEKLGWQYKIPSAQTGNTVYNTTLPGYGNYGHYFGDKLSNKERAALLEYLKTL
;
A
#
# COMPACT_ATOMS: atom_id res chain seq x y z
N MET A 1 79.00 -24.95 -18.60
CA MET A 1 78.69 -24.30 -17.31
C MET A 1 77.32 -23.66 -17.45
N LYS A 2 76.23 -24.36 -17.11
CA LYS A 2 75.50 -24.29 -15.82
C LYS A 2 74.69 -22.97 -15.66
N LYS A 3 73.35 -23.15 -15.56
CA LYS A 3 72.29 -22.28 -14.96
C LYS A 3 71.63 -21.26 -15.91
N LEU A 4 70.31 -20.99 -15.91
CA LEU A 4 69.09 -21.51 -15.25
C LEU A 4 67.91 -20.78 -15.97
N PHE A 5 66.96 -21.48 -16.59
CA PHE A 5 65.55 -21.62 -16.15
C PHE A 5 64.81 -20.33 -15.72
N VAL A 6 63.70 -20.06 -16.45
CA VAL A 6 62.47 -19.34 -16.06
C VAL A 6 62.48 -17.81 -16.19
N LEU A 7 61.86 -17.30 -17.26
CA LEU A 7 60.57 -16.59 -17.16
C LEU A 7 59.96 -16.34 -18.55
N PHE A 8 59.44 -17.41 -19.16
CA PHE A 8 58.44 -17.33 -20.24
C PHE A 8 57.07 -17.12 -19.57
N ILE A 9 56.83 -15.95 -18.97
CA ILE A 9 55.53 -15.55 -18.42
C ILE A 9 55.37 -14.05 -18.65
N LEU A 10 55.11 -13.63 -19.88
CA LEU A 10 54.79 -12.23 -20.17
C LEU A 10 53.80 -12.04 -21.34
N LEU A 11 53.02 -13.07 -21.68
CA LEU A 11 52.04 -13.00 -22.78
C LEU A 11 50.79 -13.89 -22.59
N SER A 12 50.35 -14.12 -21.35
CA SER A 12 49.13 -14.90 -21.08
C SER A 12 48.31 -14.39 -19.87
N LEU A 13 48.18 -13.07 -19.72
CA LEU A 13 47.23 -12.47 -18.78
C LEU A 13 46.46 -11.34 -19.46
N ALA A 14 45.86 -11.64 -20.62
CA ALA A 14 44.58 -11.03 -20.98
C ALA A 14 43.55 -11.61 -20.00
N GLY A 15 43.49 -11.02 -18.81
CA GLY A 15 42.49 -11.34 -17.80
C GLY A 15 41.12 -11.07 -18.42
N THR A 16 40.46 -12.14 -18.85
CA THR A 16 39.03 -12.19 -19.06
C THR A 16 38.35 -11.70 -17.78
N PHE A 17 38.05 -10.41 -17.73
CA PHE A 17 36.95 -9.88 -16.93
C PHE A 17 35.68 -10.47 -17.54
N ILE A 18 35.39 -11.73 -17.22
CA ILE A 18 34.02 -12.22 -17.29
C ILE A 18 33.34 -11.42 -16.19
N ALA A 19 32.75 -10.29 -16.58
CA ALA A 19 31.61 -9.77 -15.87
C ALA A 19 30.68 -10.97 -15.72
N ALA A 20 30.58 -11.48 -14.49
CA ALA A 20 29.52 -12.41 -14.15
C ALA A 20 28.23 -11.62 -14.32
N VAL A 21 27.74 -11.58 -15.56
CA VAL A 21 26.35 -11.27 -15.85
C VAL A 21 25.60 -12.29 -15.02
N ARG A 22 25.09 -11.86 -13.86
CA ARG A 22 24.08 -12.62 -13.14
C ARG A 22 23.03 -12.92 -14.20
N LYS A 23 22.96 -14.18 -14.65
CA LYS A 23 21.87 -14.61 -15.51
C LYS A 23 20.61 -14.15 -14.80
N PRO A 24 19.70 -13.40 -15.47
CA PRO A 24 18.41 -13.10 -14.86
C PRO A 24 17.85 -14.43 -14.39
N ALA A 25 17.46 -14.49 -13.11
CA ALA A 25 16.92 -15.70 -12.50
C ALA A 25 15.91 -16.30 -13.48
N GLN A 26 16.15 -17.55 -13.89
CA GLN A 26 15.32 -18.26 -14.87
C GLN A 26 13.86 -18.02 -14.50
N GLN A 27 13.16 -17.24 -15.32
CA GLN A 27 11.83 -16.75 -15.00
C GLN A 27 10.93 -17.97 -14.92
N ASN A 28 10.66 -18.41 -13.70
CA ASN A 28 9.93 -19.64 -13.47
C ASN A 28 8.49 -19.36 -13.88
N ASP A 29 8.07 -19.86 -15.04
CA ASP A 29 6.74 -19.67 -15.60
C ASP A 29 5.64 -20.45 -14.85
N LYS A 30 5.87 -20.74 -13.56
CA LYS A 30 4.95 -21.43 -12.68
C LYS A 30 4.63 -20.56 -11.48
N ALA A 31 3.37 -20.60 -11.08
CA ALA A 31 2.93 -19.99 -9.83
C ALA A 31 3.72 -20.56 -8.64
N GLN A 32 4.13 -19.70 -7.72
CA GLN A 32 4.92 -20.09 -6.55
C GLN A 32 4.08 -19.99 -5.28
N TYR A 33 4.02 -21.08 -4.53
CA TYR A 33 3.39 -21.08 -3.22
C TYR A 33 4.18 -20.26 -2.22
N ILE A 34 3.47 -19.50 -1.40
CA ILE A 34 4.01 -18.73 -0.30
C ILE A 34 3.78 -19.52 0.98
N PRO A 35 4.84 -19.93 1.71
CA PRO A 35 4.66 -20.58 2.99
C PRO A 35 4.05 -19.62 4.02
N GLU A 36 3.19 -20.16 4.87
CA GLU A 36 2.66 -19.44 6.03
C GLU A 36 3.80 -19.02 6.97
N SER A 37 3.57 -17.94 7.71
CA SER A 37 4.46 -17.54 8.81
C SER A 37 3.62 -17.31 10.06
N LYS A 38 4.10 -17.81 11.19
CA LYS A 38 3.42 -17.67 12.48
C LYS A 38 3.33 -16.19 12.85
N GLN A 39 2.11 -15.73 13.12
CA GLN A 39 1.84 -14.37 13.57
C GLN A 39 1.74 -14.30 15.09
N ARG A 40 2.02 -13.12 15.65
CA ARG A 40 1.81 -12.85 17.07
C ARG A 40 0.31 -12.75 17.38
N VAL A 41 -0.06 -13.17 18.57
CA VAL A 41 -1.44 -13.05 19.09
C VAL A 41 -1.56 -11.73 19.85
N GLY A 42 -2.72 -11.08 19.73
CA GLY A 42 -3.03 -9.83 20.43
C GLY A 42 -4.52 -9.72 20.74
N ASP A 43 -4.91 -8.61 21.35
CA ASP A 43 -6.29 -8.29 21.72
C ASP A 43 -6.94 -7.33 20.72
N ALA A 44 -8.04 -7.75 20.09
CA ALA A 44 -8.69 -6.95 19.04
C ALA A 44 -9.30 -5.63 19.56
N GLY A 45 -9.77 -5.57 20.81
CA GLY A 45 -10.34 -4.35 21.40
C GLY A 45 -9.27 -3.31 21.70
N ALA A 46 -8.15 -3.75 22.27
CA ALA A 46 -6.95 -2.94 22.45
C ALA A 46 -6.39 -2.48 21.09
N GLY A 47 -6.46 -3.35 20.08
CA GLY A 47 -6.03 -3.07 18.71
C GLY A 47 -6.83 -1.95 18.06
N PHE A 48 -8.16 -2.04 18.12
CA PHE A 48 -9.05 -0.98 17.65
C PHE A 48 -8.76 0.36 18.36
N THR A 49 -8.61 0.31 19.68
CA THR A 49 -8.30 1.49 20.49
C THR A 49 -6.97 2.12 20.05
N TYR A 50 -5.91 1.30 19.91
CA TYR A 50 -4.60 1.78 19.51
C TYR A 50 -4.57 2.30 18.07
N LEU A 51 -5.28 1.65 17.14
CA LEU A 51 -5.42 2.09 15.76
C LEU A 51 -6.11 3.47 15.65
N THR A 52 -7.10 3.74 16.49
CA THR A 52 -7.97 4.93 16.37
C THR A 52 -7.56 6.09 17.28
N THR A 53 -6.78 5.82 18.33
CA THR A 53 -6.39 6.81 19.35
C THR A 53 -4.95 6.69 19.85
N GLY A 54 -4.18 5.70 19.40
CA GLY A 54 -2.81 5.43 19.84
C GLY A 54 -1.72 6.29 19.18
N ASP A 55 -0.53 6.20 19.74
CA ASP A 55 0.63 7.06 19.47
C ASP A 55 1.74 6.36 18.66
N TYR A 56 1.40 5.53 17.68
CA TYR A 56 2.42 4.87 16.85
C TYR A 56 3.15 5.82 15.89
N VAL A 57 2.61 7.02 15.68
CA VAL A 57 3.30 8.20 15.15
C VAL A 57 3.27 9.28 16.24
N LYS A 58 4.40 9.54 16.89
CA LYS A 58 4.48 10.37 18.12
C LYS A 58 4.64 11.87 17.90
N SER A 59 4.77 12.31 16.65
CA SER A 59 4.90 13.73 16.32
C SER A 59 3.93 14.10 15.19
N GLY A 60 3.54 15.36 15.15
CA GLY A 60 2.57 15.87 14.18
C GLY A 60 2.51 17.39 14.16
N ILE A 61 1.42 17.91 13.62
CA ILE A 61 1.12 19.36 13.60
C ILE A 61 0.47 19.76 14.94
N PRO A 62 0.80 20.89 15.56
CA PRO A 62 0.13 21.31 16.79
C PRO A 62 -1.39 21.42 16.59
N TYR A 63 -2.17 20.93 17.55
CA TYR A 63 -3.60 20.69 17.40
C TYR A 63 -4.41 21.91 16.95
N ASP A 64 -4.15 23.08 17.51
CA ASP A 64 -4.80 24.34 17.14
C ASP A 64 -4.44 24.80 15.72
N PHE A 65 -3.18 24.64 15.33
CA PHE A 65 -2.73 24.93 13.96
C PHE A 65 -3.35 23.97 12.94
N PHE A 66 -3.49 22.69 13.30
CA PHE A 66 -4.18 21.72 12.47
C PHE A 66 -5.65 22.12 12.26
N LEU A 67 -6.37 22.41 13.34
CA LEU A 67 -7.78 22.84 13.24
C LEU A 67 -7.95 24.16 12.51
N LEU A 68 -7.01 25.10 12.63
CA LEU A 68 -7.03 26.34 11.86
C LEU A 68 -6.92 26.07 10.35
N ALA A 69 -6.09 25.09 9.96
CA ALA A 69 -5.87 24.74 8.56
C ALA A 69 -6.99 23.88 7.96
N THR A 70 -7.54 22.92 8.71
CA THR A 70 -8.49 21.94 8.19
C THR A 70 -9.94 22.19 8.58
N GLY A 71 -10.17 23.01 9.61
CA GLY A 71 -11.45 23.06 10.30
C GLY A 71 -11.78 21.75 11.03
N LYS A 72 -12.95 21.72 11.68
CA LYS A 72 -13.51 20.50 12.28
C LYS A 72 -14.20 19.64 11.21
N PRO A 73 -14.12 18.30 11.30
CA PRO A 73 -14.83 17.43 10.37
C PRO A 73 -16.34 17.59 10.56
N LYS A 74 -17.10 17.43 9.48
CA LYS A 74 -18.57 17.48 9.52
C LYS A 74 -19.19 16.32 10.31
N LYS A 75 -18.48 15.20 10.44
CA LYS A 75 -18.96 13.97 11.09
C LYS A 75 -17.82 13.26 11.82
N ASN A 76 -18.09 12.83 13.04
CA ASN A 76 -17.20 11.98 13.84
C ASN A 76 -17.54 10.50 13.59
N TYR A 77 -17.01 9.93 12.52
CA TYR A 77 -17.31 8.57 12.08
C TYR A 77 -16.91 7.47 13.07
N LEU A 78 -15.89 7.72 13.89
CA LEU A 78 -15.36 6.78 14.87
C LEU A 78 -16.00 6.94 16.25
N ALA A 79 -16.93 7.90 16.41
CA ALA A 79 -17.52 8.26 17.71
C ALA A 79 -16.47 8.51 18.82
N ARG A 80 -15.32 9.11 18.46
CA ARG A 80 -14.24 9.41 19.41
C ARG A 80 -14.63 10.54 20.38
N ASN A 81 -14.04 10.52 21.57
CA ASN A 81 -14.24 11.54 22.60
C ASN A 81 -13.04 12.52 22.69
N GLY A 82 -13.19 13.57 23.49
CA GLY A 82 -12.11 14.53 23.77
C GLY A 82 -11.62 15.28 22.53
N LEU A 83 -10.31 15.53 22.43
CA LEU A 83 -9.72 16.24 21.29
C LEU A 83 -9.87 15.45 19.97
N ASN A 84 -9.81 14.12 20.04
CA ASN A 84 -10.00 13.23 18.89
C ASN A 84 -11.41 13.31 18.27
N ALA A 85 -12.41 13.83 19.00
CA ALA A 85 -13.75 14.08 18.47
C ALA A 85 -13.78 15.19 17.41
N ASN A 86 -12.78 16.07 17.39
CA ASN A 86 -12.74 17.27 16.54
C ASN A 86 -11.83 17.12 15.31
N ILE A 87 -11.28 15.94 15.03
CA ILE A 87 -10.43 15.67 13.86
C ILE A 87 -10.93 14.44 13.10
N SER A 88 -10.65 14.36 11.79
CA SER A 88 -11.09 13.24 10.95
C SER A 88 -10.46 11.92 11.37
N HIS A 89 -11.05 10.79 10.94
CA HIS A 89 -10.60 9.44 11.26
C HIS A 89 -9.17 9.13 10.80
N GLU A 90 -8.66 9.89 9.83
CA GLU A 90 -7.33 9.76 9.22
C GLU A 90 -6.18 10.23 10.13
N PHE A 91 -6.52 10.89 11.24
CA PHE A 91 -5.57 11.47 12.17
C PHE A 91 -5.89 11.11 13.62
N THR A 92 -4.89 11.18 14.47
CA THR A 92 -4.98 10.96 15.91
C THR A 92 -4.33 12.12 16.66
N VAL A 93 -4.94 12.56 17.75
CA VAL A 93 -4.30 13.47 18.71
C VAL A 93 -3.40 12.67 19.62
N VAL A 94 -2.12 13.02 19.64
CA VAL A 94 -1.08 12.43 20.50
C VAL A 94 -0.48 13.52 21.39
N GLN A 95 -0.04 13.16 22.59
CA GLN A 95 0.61 14.10 23.50
C GLN A 95 2.13 13.91 23.42
N SER A 96 2.83 15.01 23.17
CA SER A 96 4.29 15.02 23.15
C SER A 96 4.89 15.06 24.57
N ALA A 97 6.19 14.81 24.70
CA ALA A 97 6.88 14.74 25.99
C ALA A 97 6.82 16.05 26.79
N ASN A 98 6.66 17.21 26.13
CA ASN A 98 6.51 18.51 26.79
C ASN A 98 5.03 18.90 27.05
N GLY A 99 4.09 17.98 26.84
CA GLY A 99 2.67 18.16 27.12
C GLY A 99 1.84 18.76 25.98
N GLU A 100 2.47 19.20 24.87
CA GLU A 100 1.74 19.75 23.71
C GLU A 100 0.94 18.67 22.99
N ASN A 101 -0.28 19.03 22.57
CA ASN A 101 -1.15 18.16 21.78
C ASN A 101 -0.84 18.31 20.29
N LEU A 102 -0.52 17.20 19.65
CA LEU A 102 -0.16 17.13 18.24
C LEU A 102 -1.18 16.26 17.49
N VAL A 103 -1.45 16.61 16.23
CA VAL A 103 -2.26 15.81 15.32
C VAL A 103 -1.33 15.08 14.36
N ALA A 104 -1.28 13.76 14.51
CA ALA A 104 -0.45 12.86 13.72
C ALA A 104 -1.30 12.06 12.71
N PRO A 105 -0.79 11.78 11.50
CA PRO A 105 -1.46 10.89 10.57
C PRO A 105 -1.50 9.46 11.12
N ASN A 106 -2.55 8.72 10.79
CA ASN A 106 -2.73 7.34 11.21
C ASN A 106 -3.00 6.41 10.00
N CYS A 107 -3.17 5.11 10.23
CA CYS A 107 -3.30 4.12 9.17
C CYS A 107 -4.61 4.26 8.38
N LEU A 108 -5.65 4.84 8.99
CA LEU A 108 -6.97 5.00 8.38
C LEU A 108 -6.99 6.07 7.28
N GLN A 109 -5.92 6.86 7.13
CA GLN A 109 -5.75 7.72 5.94
C GLN A 109 -5.76 6.91 4.65
N CYS A 110 -5.16 5.71 4.67
CA CYS A 110 -5.06 4.85 3.50
C CYS A 110 -6.01 3.65 3.57
N HIS A 111 -6.25 3.12 4.77
CA HIS A 111 -6.96 1.85 4.99
C HIS A 111 -8.38 2.03 5.54
N ALA A 112 -9.00 3.19 5.34
CA ALA A 112 -10.43 3.34 5.53
C ALA A 112 -11.00 4.28 4.47
N GLN A 113 -12.26 4.05 4.10
CA GLN A 113 -12.96 4.89 3.14
C GLN A 113 -14.39 5.14 3.62
N VAL A 114 -14.88 6.36 3.46
CA VAL A 114 -16.32 6.63 3.59
C VAL A 114 -17.02 6.14 2.33
N PHE A 115 -17.95 5.21 2.49
CA PHE A 115 -18.74 4.62 1.41
C PHE A 115 -20.21 4.59 1.84
N ASN A 116 -21.11 5.17 1.03
CA ASN A 116 -22.53 5.37 1.39
C ASN A 116 -22.71 6.00 2.79
N ASP A 117 -22.08 7.14 3.05
CA ASP A 117 -22.14 7.92 4.31
C ASP A 117 -21.67 7.19 5.58
N SER A 118 -21.00 6.05 5.43
CA SER A 118 -20.46 5.25 6.53
C SER A 118 -18.97 5.00 6.33
N LEU A 119 -18.18 5.08 7.40
CA LEU A 119 -16.76 4.75 7.36
C LEU A 119 -16.61 3.22 7.35
N VAL A 120 -15.95 2.69 6.33
CA VAL A 120 -15.59 1.27 6.24
C VAL A 120 -14.11 1.13 6.56
N ILE A 121 -13.80 0.69 7.78
CA ILE A 121 -12.43 0.39 8.18
C ILE A 121 -11.97 -0.88 7.46
N GLY A 122 -10.77 -0.82 6.89
CA GLY A 122 -10.18 -1.88 6.08
C GLY A 122 -10.46 -1.76 4.59
N MET A 123 -11.31 -0.83 4.15
CA MET A 123 -11.46 -0.49 2.74
C MET A 123 -10.33 0.46 2.30
N GLY A 124 -9.66 0.15 1.19
CA GLY A 124 -8.65 1.03 0.62
C GLY A 124 -9.22 2.40 0.23
N ASN A 125 -8.54 3.47 0.61
CA ASN A 125 -8.97 4.84 0.33
C ASN A 125 -8.62 5.25 -1.11
N SER A 126 -9.58 5.05 -2.01
CA SER A 126 -9.48 5.48 -3.41
C SER A 126 -9.68 6.99 -3.59
N PHE A 127 -9.94 7.78 -2.54
CA PHE A 127 -10.10 9.24 -2.64
C PHE A 127 -8.83 10.02 -2.27
N SER A 128 -7.77 9.32 -1.84
CA SER A 128 -6.48 9.90 -1.45
C SER A 128 -5.93 10.85 -2.52
N ASP A 129 -5.32 11.96 -2.10
CA ASP A 129 -4.77 12.97 -3.02
C ASP A 129 -3.31 13.27 -2.72
N PHE A 130 -2.43 12.62 -3.49
CA PHE A 130 -0.99 12.82 -3.44
C PHE A 130 -0.48 13.72 -4.57
N THR A 131 -1.37 14.44 -5.26
CA THR A 131 -1.00 15.29 -6.41
C THR A 131 -0.34 16.59 -5.95
N PRO A 132 0.31 17.35 -6.86
CA PRO A 132 1.05 18.56 -6.48
C PRO A 132 0.22 19.54 -5.63
N GLY A 133 0.78 19.96 -4.50
CA GLY A 133 0.13 20.91 -3.58
C GLY A 133 -0.90 20.30 -2.62
N ARG A 134 -1.18 19.00 -2.72
CA ARG A 134 -2.08 18.26 -1.80
C ARG A 134 -1.36 17.27 -0.89
N ASN A 135 -0.14 16.87 -1.27
CA ASN A 135 0.76 16.08 -0.42
C ASN A 135 1.49 16.94 0.64
N LEU A 136 2.52 16.38 1.29
CA LEU A 136 3.35 17.09 2.26
C LEU A 136 4.12 18.25 1.59
N ASN A 137 3.47 19.40 1.46
CA ASN A 137 4.01 20.54 0.73
C ASN A 137 5.14 21.23 1.51
N ARG A 138 6.36 21.20 0.95
CA ARG A 138 7.57 21.73 1.59
C ARG A 138 7.43 23.21 2.00
N ASP A 139 6.84 24.05 1.17
CA ASP A 139 6.72 25.49 1.44
C ASP A 139 5.74 25.76 2.57
N ALA A 140 4.62 25.03 2.61
CA ALA A 140 3.66 25.10 3.71
C ALA A 140 4.32 24.71 5.05
N TYR A 141 5.09 23.63 5.08
CA TYR A 141 5.82 23.21 6.28
C TYR A 141 6.96 24.15 6.66
N THR A 142 7.62 24.80 5.69
CA THR A 142 8.64 25.81 5.95
C THR A 142 8.02 27.04 6.62
N LYS A 143 6.88 27.53 6.11
CA LYS A 143 6.13 28.63 6.73
C LYS A 143 5.61 28.24 8.12
N LEU A 144 5.11 27.03 8.28
CA LEU A 144 4.68 26.52 9.60
C LEU A 144 5.85 26.51 10.59
N GLU A 145 7.03 26.03 10.17
CA GLU A 145 8.24 26.06 10.99
C GLU A 145 8.59 27.48 11.45
N GLU A 146 8.64 28.44 10.53
CA GLU A 146 8.95 29.84 10.84
C GLU A 146 7.97 30.44 11.85
N ILE A 147 6.66 30.20 11.65
CA ILE A 147 5.61 30.68 12.55
C ILE A 147 5.78 30.07 13.94
N LEU A 148 5.98 28.75 14.03
CA LEU A 148 6.11 28.06 15.31
C LEU A 148 7.39 28.48 16.04
N ARG A 149 8.53 28.59 15.35
CA ARG A 149 9.78 29.05 15.96
C ARG A 149 9.66 30.44 16.54
N LYS A 150 8.97 31.35 15.84
CA LYS A 150 8.83 32.74 16.25
C LYS A 150 7.80 32.92 17.36
N ASN A 151 6.64 32.26 17.26
CA ASN A 151 5.47 32.58 18.08
C ASN A 151 5.12 31.49 19.10
N SER A 152 5.62 30.26 18.94
CA SER A 152 5.28 29.12 19.81
C SER A 152 6.43 28.10 19.92
N PRO A 153 7.57 28.46 20.55
CA PRO A 153 8.76 27.60 20.59
C PRO A 153 8.51 26.21 21.20
N ALA A 154 7.66 26.08 22.21
CA ALA A 154 7.30 24.79 22.81
C ALA A 154 6.59 23.85 21.80
N LYS A 155 5.67 24.39 21.00
CA LYS A 155 5.01 23.67 19.90
C LYS A 155 5.97 23.33 18.78
N TYR A 156 6.91 24.23 18.47
CA TYR A 156 7.98 23.93 17.52
C TYR A 156 8.80 22.71 17.99
N GLU A 157 9.27 22.71 19.24
CA GLU A 157 10.06 21.59 19.78
C GLU A 157 9.30 20.26 19.76
N ALA A 158 7.99 20.30 20.02
CA ALA A 158 7.11 19.14 19.96
C ALA A 158 6.91 18.61 18.52
N SER A 159 6.85 19.50 17.53
CA SER A 159 6.55 19.16 16.12
C SER A 159 7.78 19.02 15.21
N LYS A 160 8.98 19.39 15.68
CA LYS A 160 10.17 19.56 14.83
C LYS A 160 10.51 18.31 14.01
N ALA A 161 10.38 17.12 14.60
CA ALA A 161 10.70 15.86 13.93
C ALA A 161 9.75 15.63 12.75
N PHE A 162 8.45 15.80 12.97
CA PHE A 162 7.46 15.67 11.90
C PHE A 162 7.65 16.72 10.80
N ILE A 163 7.90 17.98 11.16
CA ILE A 163 8.11 19.05 10.17
C ILE A 163 9.37 18.79 9.34
N GLN A 164 10.47 18.36 9.98
CA GLN A 164 11.70 18.00 9.28
C GLN A 164 11.45 16.89 8.27
N VAL A 165 10.85 15.80 8.71
CA VAL A 165 10.59 14.63 7.86
C VAL A 165 9.62 14.99 6.73
N ALA A 166 8.53 15.72 7.03
CA ALA A 166 7.55 16.11 6.03
C ALA A 166 8.15 16.96 4.89
N LYS A 167 9.01 17.93 5.22
CA LYS A 167 9.72 18.74 4.21
C LYS A 167 10.68 17.91 3.37
N THR A 168 11.37 16.94 3.97
CA THR A 168 12.34 16.10 3.26
C THR A 168 11.67 15.12 2.32
N ILE A 169 10.63 14.42 2.77
CA ILE A 169 10.02 13.35 1.99
C ILE A 169 8.97 13.85 0.99
N GLY A 170 8.30 14.97 1.29
CA GLY A 170 7.16 15.49 0.52
C GLY A 170 7.38 15.58 -1.00
N PRO A 171 8.52 16.11 -1.48
CA PRO A 171 8.82 16.17 -2.92
C PRO A 171 8.80 14.79 -3.62
N TYR A 172 9.09 13.70 -2.90
CA TYR A 172 9.19 12.35 -3.45
C TYR A 172 7.87 11.57 -3.45
N LEU A 173 6.78 12.15 -2.94
CA LEU A 173 5.48 11.48 -2.76
C LEU A 173 4.41 12.00 -3.74
N THR A 174 4.80 12.70 -4.79
CA THR A 174 3.86 13.32 -5.73
C THR A 174 3.38 12.31 -6.76
N THR A 175 2.08 12.02 -6.80
CA THR A 175 1.45 11.20 -7.84
C THR A 175 0.93 12.06 -8.99
N GLN A 176 0.83 11.48 -10.18
CA GLN A 176 0.35 12.19 -11.38
C GLN A 176 -1.17 12.43 -11.38
N VAL A 177 -1.91 11.57 -10.65
CA VAL A 177 -3.38 11.62 -10.56
C VAL A 177 -3.83 11.39 -9.12
N LYS A 178 -5.02 11.87 -8.80
CA LYS A 178 -5.74 11.66 -7.54
C LYS A 178 -6.32 10.24 -7.50
N GLY A 179 -6.45 9.70 -6.30
CA GLY A 179 -7.08 8.41 -6.03
C GLY A 179 -6.16 7.20 -6.13
N VAL A 180 -4.86 7.44 -6.18
CA VAL A 180 -3.79 6.44 -6.05
C VAL A 180 -2.90 6.80 -4.88
N ASN A 181 -2.17 5.82 -4.36
CA ASN A 181 -1.34 5.95 -3.17
C ASN A 181 0.16 5.90 -3.49
N ALA A 182 0.97 6.57 -2.66
CA ALA A 182 2.43 6.57 -2.73
C ALA A 182 3.07 5.83 -1.52
N ALA A 183 2.35 4.94 -0.83
CA ALA A 183 2.81 4.30 0.40
C ALA A 183 4.10 3.47 0.22
N ASP A 184 4.22 2.68 -0.86
CA ASP A 184 5.44 1.91 -1.12
C ASP A 184 6.64 2.85 -1.32
N ARG A 185 6.40 3.98 -1.99
CA ARG A 185 7.39 5.02 -2.20
C ARG A 185 7.76 5.71 -0.88
N LEU A 186 6.79 5.99 -0.02
CA LEU A 186 7.01 6.54 1.33
C LEU A 186 7.94 5.63 2.14
N ALA A 187 7.70 4.32 2.13
CA ALA A 187 8.56 3.37 2.84
C ALA A 187 10.00 3.40 2.34
N ALA A 188 10.21 3.42 1.02
CA ALA A 188 11.54 3.49 0.42
C ALA A 188 12.28 4.80 0.75
N VAL A 189 11.58 5.94 0.70
CA VAL A 189 12.16 7.26 1.02
C VAL A 189 12.49 7.37 2.51
N LEU A 190 11.63 6.86 3.40
CA LEU A 190 11.92 6.83 4.83
C LEU A 190 13.13 5.94 5.14
N ALA A 191 13.22 4.76 4.53
CA ALA A 191 14.39 3.89 4.65
C ALA A 191 15.68 4.58 4.17
N ALA A 192 15.61 5.31 3.06
CA ALA A 192 16.75 6.07 2.55
C ALA A 192 17.25 7.14 3.54
N HIS A 193 16.43 7.62 4.48
CA HIS A 193 16.82 8.62 5.46
C HIS A 193 17.02 8.06 6.88
N ARG A 194 16.99 6.74 7.06
CA ARG A 194 17.08 6.10 8.38
C ARG A 194 18.23 5.12 8.42
N ASP A 195 19.03 5.17 9.48
CA ASP A 195 19.97 4.08 9.77
C ASP A 195 19.17 2.78 10.03
N PRO A 196 19.50 1.64 9.39
CA PRO A 196 18.67 0.43 9.47
C PRO A 196 18.60 -0.18 10.88
N LEU A 197 19.61 0.04 11.73
CA LEU A 197 19.72 -0.61 13.05
C LEU A 197 19.23 0.26 14.20
N SER A 198 19.46 1.57 14.11
CA SER A 198 19.12 2.54 15.14
C SER A 198 17.89 3.36 14.81
N PHE A 199 17.46 3.38 13.55
CA PHE A 199 16.44 4.29 13.01
C PHE A 199 16.75 5.77 13.22
N LYS A 200 18.00 6.15 13.49
CA LYS A 200 18.36 7.58 13.53
C LYS A 200 18.16 8.22 12.16
N TRP A 201 17.58 9.42 12.17
CA TRP A 201 17.34 10.19 10.95
C TRP A 201 18.63 10.79 10.40
N SER A 202 18.78 10.74 9.07
CA SER A 202 19.83 11.43 8.31
C SER A 202 19.22 12.57 7.49
N GLY A 203 19.80 13.76 7.58
CA GLY A 203 19.39 14.90 6.75
C GLY A 203 19.66 14.71 5.26
N GLN A 204 20.54 13.78 4.90
CA GLN A 204 20.85 13.38 3.52
C GLN A 204 20.45 11.93 3.27
N PRO A 205 20.03 11.57 2.05
CA PRO A 205 19.72 10.19 1.73
C PRO A 205 20.98 9.31 1.83
N LEU A 206 20.84 8.17 2.50
CA LEU A 206 21.81 7.09 2.65
C LEU A 206 21.72 6.06 1.52
N LEU A 207 20.61 6.07 0.79
CA LEU A 207 20.33 5.20 -0.36
C LEU A 207 19.93 6.08 -1.54
N ASP A 208 20.17 5.61 -2.77
CA ASP A 208 19.68 6.31 -3.96
C ASP A 208 18.16 6.27 -4.04
N ILE A 209 17.54 7.42 -4.30
CA ILE A 209 16.10 7.56 -4.44
C ILE A 209 15.78 7.77 -5.93
N PRO A 210 15.22 6.78 -6.65
CA PRO A 210 14.88 6.92 -8.07
C PRO A 210 13.91 8.09 -8.30
N ALA A 211 14.00 8.82 -9.41
CA ALA A 211 13.12 9.98 -9.64
C ALA A 211 11.64 9.60 -9.82
N GLU A 212 11.37 8.43 -10.39
CA GLU A 212 10.02 7.97 -10.70
C GLU A 212 9.19 7.66 -9.43
N VAL A 213 7.91 8.03 -9.47
CA VAL A 213 6.93 7.69 -8.43
C VAL A 213 5.90 6.76 -9.05
N ILE A 214 5.98 5.48 -8.70
CA ILE A 214 5.03 4.46 -9.15
C ILE A 214 3.87 4.37 -8.17
N PRO A 215 2.62 4.54 -8.62
CA PRO A 215 1.45 4.44 -7.76
C PRO A 215 1.15 3.00 -7.36
N SER A 216 0.43 2.85 -6.26
CA SER A 216 -0.29 1.63 -5.92
C SER A 216 -1.71 1.98 -5.46
N ASP A 217 -2.63 1.05 -5.62
CA ASP A 217 -3.89 1.03 -4.89
C ASP A 217 -3.64 0.52 -3.45
N VAL A 218 -4.66 0.57 -2.59
CA VAL A 218 -4.58 0.08 -1.21
C VAL A 218 -5.39 -1.21 -1.06
N PRO A 219 -4.76 -2.36 -0.76
CA PRO A 219 -5.49 -3.61 -0.56
C PRO A 219 -6.45 -3.54 0.61
N ALA A 220 -7.59 -4.23 0.49
CA ALA A 220 -8.53 -4.36 1.59
C ALA A 220 -7.96 -5.22 2.74
N TRP A 221 -8.05 -4.71 3.97
CA TRP A 221 -7.46 -5.36 5.15
C TRP A 221 -8.17 -6.62 5.59
N TRP A 222 -9.49 -6.73 5.36
CA TRP A 222 -10.23 -7.96 5.69
C TRP A 222 -9.73 -9.19 4.91
N LEU A 223 -8.95 -8.98 3.84
CA LEU A 223 -8.29 -10.06 3.10
C LEU A 223 -7.06 -10.62 3.82
N LEU A 224 -6.45 -9.85 4.74
CA LEU A 224 -5.15 -10.19 5.34
C LEU A 224 -5.19 -11.49 6.13
N LYS A 225 -6.33 -11.84 6.75
CA LYS A 225 -6.52 -13.08 7.53
C LYS A 225 -6.33 -14.36 6.70
N LYS A 226 -6.45 -14.27 5.37
CA LYS A 226 -6.25 -15.40 4.45
C LYS A 226 -4.82 -15.46 3.89
N LYS A 227 -4.06 -14.37 3.99
CA LYS A 227 -2.81 -14.19 3.23
C LYS A 227 -1.60 -14.60 4.05
N HIS A 228 -0.64 -15.25 3.38
CA HIS A 228 0.69 -15.55 3.90
C HIS A 228 1.71 -14.43 3.64
N ALA A 229 1.29 -13.34 2.98
CA ALA A 229 2.06 -12.11 2.83
C ALA A 229 1.21 -10.87 2.59
N MET A 230 1.74 -9.72 2.99
CA MET A 230 0.97 -8.48 3.09
C MET A 230 0.72 -7.79 1.73
N PHE A 231 1.77 -7.60 0.92
CA PHE A 231 1.74 -6.69 -0.24
C PHE A 231 1.28 -7.34 -1.56
N TYR A 232 0.98 -6.54 -2.59
CA TYR A 232 0.46 -7.03 -3.88
C TYR A 232 1.39 -8.02 -4.59
N ASN A 233 2.71 -7.87 -4.47
CA ASN A 233 3.67 -8.83 -5.04
C ASN A 233 4.13 -9.89 -4.03
N GLY A 234 3.58 -9.88 -2.82
CA GLY A 234 3.92 -10.78 -1.74
C GLY A 234 5.30 -10.60 -1.13
N PHE A 235 6.14 -9.65 -1.53
CA PHE A 235 7.53 -9.64 -1.06
C PHE A 235 7.71 -9.57 0.47
N GLY A 236 6.78 -8.97 1.21
CA GLY A 236 6.82 -8.94 2.68
C GLY A 236 6.40 -10.27 3.31
N ARG A 237 7.36 -11.01 3.86
CA ARG A 237 7.18 -12.31 4.54
C ARG A 237 7.56 -12.22 6.01
N GLY A 238 7.03 -13.12 6.85
CA GLY A 238 7.32 -13.17 8.28
C GLY A 238 6.27 -12.43 9.10
N ASP A 239 6.70 -11.79 10.19
CA ASP A 239 5.78 -11.10 11.09
C ASP A 239 5.12 -9.87 10.44
N PHE A 240 3.81 -9.90 10.28
CA PHE A 240 3.02 -8.81 9.71
C PHE A 240 3.06 -7.56 10.58
N GLY A 241 3.23 -7.71 11.89
CA GLY A 241 3.34 -6.57 12.79
C GLY A 241 4.51 -5.65 12.43
N ARG A 242 5.66 -6.21 12.05
CA ARG A 242 6.83 -5.44 11.58
C ARG A 242 6.51 -4.58 10.36
N PHE A 243 5.66 -5.04 9.44
CA PHE A 243 5.26 -4.27 8.27
C PHE A 243 4.22 -3.20 8.61
N LEU A 244 3.27 -3.48 9.50
CA LEU A 244 2.30 -2.47 9.98
C LEU A 244 2.98 -1.28 10.65
N MET A 245 4.17 -1.50 11.22
CA MET A 245 5.00 -0.47 11.84
C MET A 245 5.76 0.43 10.86
N ALA A 246 5.71 0.20 9.54
CA ALA A 246 6.49 1.01 8.60
C ALA A 246 6.19 2.52 8.72
N SER A 247 4.95 2.89 9.08
CA SER A 247 4.56 4.28 9.34
C SER A 247 5.24 4.90 10.58
N ASN A 248 5.67 4.09 11.56
CA ASN A 248 6.42 4.57 12.73
C ASN A 248 7.73 5.27 12.32
N LEU A 249 8.35 4.86 11.20
CA LEU A 249 9.55 5.50 10.65
C LEU A 249 9.39 7.00 10.35
N LEU A 250 8.15 7.49 10.21
CA LEU A 250 7.85 8.90 9.99
C LEU A 250 8.42 9.79 11.09
N THR A 251 8.31 9.39 12.35
CA THR A 251 8.68 10.27 13.48
C THR A 251 9.47 9.59 14.58
N VAL A 252 9.75 8.30 14.43
CA VAL A 252 10.52 7.54 15.43
C VAL A 252 11.85 8.22 15.72
N ASN A 253 12.26 8.25 16.99
CA ASN A 253 13.59 8.71 17.36
C ASN A 253 14.64 7.61 17.19
N ASP A 254 14.34 6.43 17.74
CA ASP A 254 15.20 5.26 17.69
C ASP A 254 14.42 3.93 17.86
N THR A 255 15.13 2.81 17.85
CA THR A 255 14.51 1.48 18.02
C THR A 255 13.96 1.19 19.42
N ALA A 256 14.30 1.97 20.45
CA ALA A 256 13.67 1.81 21.77
C ALA A 256 12.22 2.30 21.71
N GLU A 257 11.97 3.43 21.04
CA GLU A 257 10.61 3.89 20.74
C GLU A 257 9.85 2.86 19.88
N SER A 258 10.48 2.32 18.82
CA SER A 258 9.84 1.28 17.99
C SER A 258 9.45 0.05 18.81
N ARG A 259 10.25 -0.40 19.78
CA ARG A 259 9.87 -1.52 20.68
C ARG A 259 8.59 -1.25 21.45
N THR A 260 8.37 -0.01 21.90
CA THR A 260 7.13 0.34 22.61
C THR A 260 5.89 0.21 21.72
N VAL A 261 6.01 0.64 20.45
CA VAL A 261 4.95 0.51 19.45
C VAL A 261 4.76 -0.97 19.08
N ASP A 262 5.84 -1.70 18.83
CA ASP A 262 5.83 -3.13 18.44
C ASP A 262 5.10 -4.02 19.44
N ASN A 263 5.17 -3.72 20.74
CA ASN A 263 4.46 -4.46 21.77
C ASN A 263 2.93 -4.30 21.67
N ARG A 264 2.43 -3.28 20.96
CA ARG A 264 1.00 -3.00 20.77
C ARG A 264 0.48 -3.40 19.40
N ILE A 265 1.36 -3.65 18.43
CA ILE A 265 0.97 -3.95 17.06
C ILE A 265 0.32 -5.33 16.88
N PRO A 266 0.65 -6.38 17.65
CA PRO A 266 -0.12 -7.62 17.63
C PRO A 266 -1.61 -7.41 17.91
N ASP A 267 -1.96 -6.45 18.77
CA ASP A 267 -3.36 -6.09 19.04
C ASP A 267 -4.01 -5.49 17.78
N VAL A 268 -3.31 -4.60 17.08
CA VAL A 268 -3.79 -4.01 15.81
C VAL A 268 -3.98 -5.09 14.74
N LEU A 269 -3.04 -6.03 14.62
CA LEU A 269 -3.17 -7.15 13.69
C LEU A 269 -4.37 -8.05 14.07
N ALA A 270 -4.57 -8.32 15.36
CA ALA A 270 -5.72 -9.06 15.86
C ALA A 270 -7.03 -8.36 15.49
N TYR A 271 -7.12 -7.02 15.63
CA TYR A 271 -8.26 -6.24 15.17
C TYR A 271 -8.49 -6.35 13.66
N ILE A 272 -7.42 -6.23 12.86
CA ILE A 272 -7.50 -6.38 11.39
C ILE A 272 -8.08 -7.74 11.01
N TYR A 273 -7.72 -8.81 11.73
CA TYR A 273 -8.29 -10.15 11.51
C TYR A 273 -9.77 -10.30 11.86
N THR A 274 -10.34 -9.37 12.65
CA THR A 274 -11.80 -9.34 12.90
C THR A 274 -12.59 -8.65 11.79
N LEU A 275 -11.92 -7.97 10.86
CA LEU A 275 -12.60 -7.23 9.81
C LEU A 275 -13.28 -8.19 8.82
N GLU A 276 -14.51 -7.84 8.46
CA GLU A 276 -15.31 -8.52 7.45
C GLU A 276 -15.62 -7.55 6.31
N ALA A 277 -15.68 -8.11 5.09
CA ALA A 277 -16.03 -7.34 3.91
C ALA A 277 -17.51 -6.90 3.96
N PRO A 278 -17.86 -5.70 3.44
CA PRO A 278 -19.25 -5.28 3.39
C PRO A 278 -20.05 -6.19 2.46
N LYS A 279 -21.28 -6.55 2.84
CA LYS A 279 -22.17 -7.33 1.97
C LYS A 279 -22.72 -6.47 0.84
N TYR A 280 -22.87 -7.05 -0.34
CA TYR A 280 -23.50 -6.39 -1.48
C TYR A 280 -24.96 -6.00 -1.12
N PRO A 281 -25.36 -4.72 -1.31
CA PRO A 281 -26.61 -4.21 -0.73
C PRO A 281 -27.82 -4.28 -1.67
N LYS A 282 -27.67 -4.76 -2.92
CA LYS A 282 -28.77 -4.85 -3.90
C LYS A 282 -29.22 -6.31 -4.08
N PRO A 283 -30.40 -6.55 -4.67
CA PRO A 283 -30.84 -7.90 -5.01
C PRO A 283 -29.82 -8.64 -5.89
N ILE A 284 -29.73 -9.96 -5.70
CA ILE A 284 -28.88 -10.86 -6.48
C ILE A 284 -29.79 -11.91 -7.13
N ASP A 285 -29.62 -12.13 -8.44
CA ASP A 285 -30.23 -13.26 -9.13
C ASP A 285 -29.49 -14.55 -8.76
N ALA A 286 -30.06 -15.29 -7.81
CA ALA A 286 -29.48 -16.54 -7.32
C ALA A 286 -29.25 -17.60 -8.41
N LYS A 287 -30.11 -17.67 -9.44
CA LYS A 287 -29.95 -18.65 -10.53
C LYS A 287 -28.79 -18.26 -11.44
N LEU A 288 -28.63 -16.97 -11.71
CA LEU A 288 -27.53 -16.45 -12.51
C LEU A 288 -26.19 -16.53 -11.73
N ALA A 289 -26.19 -16.16 -10.45
CA ALA A 289 -25.04 -16.31 -9.56
C ALA A 289 -24.58 -17.76 -9.47
N LYS A 290 -25.49 -18.74 -9.40
CA LYS A 290 -25.13 -20.17 -9.39
C LYS A 290 -24.43 -20.61 -10.69
N LYS A 291 -24.84 -20.07 -11.84
CA LYS A 291 -24.13 -20.30 -13.11
C LYS A 291 -22.75 -19.63 -13.09
N GLY A 292 -22.66 -18.43 -12.52
CA GLY A 292 -21.40 -17.71 -12.31
C GLY A 292 -20.41 -18.46 -11.44
N GLU A 293 -20.88 -19.09 -10.36
CA GLU A 293 -20.07 -19.92 -9.47
C GLU A 293 -19.38 -21.07 -10.23
N ILE A 294 -20.11 -21.76 -11.11
CA ILE A 294 -19.55 -22.85 -11.93
C ILE A 294 -18.42 -22.32 -12.84
N ILE A 295 -18.62 -21.13 -13.43
CA ILE A 295 -17.61 -20.47 -14.27
C ILE A 295 -16.40 -20.07 -13.43
N PHE A 296 -16.63 -19.51 -12.24
CA PHE A 296 -15.59 -19.09 -11.31
C PHE A 296 -14.73 -20.28 -10.87
N ILE A 297 -15.36 -21.38 -10.45
CA ILE A 297 -14.66 -22.60 -10.02
C ILE A 297 -13.75 -23.11 -11.14
N ARG A 298 -14.23 -23.12 -12.39
CA ARG A 298 -13.46 -23.64 -13.54
C ARG A 298 -12.30 -22.72 -13.93
N ASN A 299 -12.48 -21.41 -13.88
CA ASN A 299 -11.58 -20.45 -14.54
C ASN A 299 -10.78 -19.56 -13.58
N CYS A 300 -11.27 -19.32 -12.36
CA CYS A 300 -10.75 -18.28 -11.46
C CYS A 300 -10.20 -18.86 -10.15
N SER A 301 -10.84 -19.91 -9.62
CA SER A 301 -10.57 -20.44 -8.27
C SER A 301 -9.12 -20.92 -8.05
N LYS A 302 -8.43 -21.36 -9.12
CA LYS A 302 -7.03 -21.80 -9.06
C LYS A 302 -6.07 -20.72 -8.55
N CYS A 303 -6.39 -19.45 -8.80
CA CYS A 303 -5.58 -18.31 -8.34
C CYS A 303 -6.24 -17.59 -7.16
N HIS A 304 -7.56 -17.38 -7.21
CA HIS A 304 -8.30 -16.56 -6.26
C HIS A 304 -8.89 -17.34 -5.07
N GLY A 305 -8.74 -18.66 -5.04
CA GLY A 305 -9.29 -19.51 -3.99
C GLY A 305 -10.73 -19.99 -4.23
N LYS A 306 -11.21 -20.79 -3.29
CA LYS A 306 -12.58 -21.32 -3.20
C LYS A 306 -13.31 -20.60 -2.07
N TYR A 307 -14.62 -20.42 -2.23
CA TYR A 307 -15.48 -19.70 -1.28
C TYR A 307 -16.61 -20.61 -0.82
N GLY A 308 -17.27 -20.25 0.28
CA GLY A 308 -18.36 -21.02 0.88
C GLY A 308 -17.89 -21.99 1.95
N ALA A 309 -18.56 -23.14 2.09
CA ALA A 309 -18.35 -24.06 3.22
C ALA A 309 -16.92 -24.65 3.28
N ASN A 310 -16.27 -24.84 2.14
CA ASN A 310 -14.90 -25.36 2.04
C ASN A 310 -13.99 -24.27 1.46
N GLU A 311 -13.94 -23.14 2.17
CA GLU A 311 -13.11 -22.00 1.79
C GLU A 311 -11.62 -22.37 1.81
N GLU A 312 -10.89 -21.95 0.78
CA GLU A 312 -9.46 -22.23 0.62
C GLU A 312 -8.81 -21.11 -0.21
N TYR A 313 -7.76 -20.48 0.30
CA TYR A 313 -6.98 -19.50 -0.45
C TYR A 313 -5.56 -20.02 -0.71
N PRO A 314 -5.12 -20.14 -1.98
CA PRO A 314 -3.95 -20.94 -2.32
C PRO A 314 -2.62 -20.23 -2.06
N ASN A 315 -2.63 -18.93 -1.73
CA ASN A 315 -1.42 -18.15 -1.40
C ASN A 315 -0.32 -18.27 -2.48
N LEU A 316 -0.70 -18.05 -3.74
CA LEU A 316 0.20 -18.15 -4.90
C LEU A 316 0.68 -16.79 -5.38
N LEU A 317 1.97 -16.73 -5.72
CA LEU A 317 2.57 -15.70 -6.56
C LEU A 317 2.42 -16.06 -8.03
N ILE A 318 1.73 -15.22 -8.79
CA ILE A 318 1.53 -15.41 -10.23
C ILE A 318 2.66 -14.67 -10.99
N PRO A 319 3.49 -15.37 -11.79
CA PRO A 319 4.57 -14.78 -12.56
C PRO A 319 4.08 -13.68 -13.51
N ALA A 320 4.90 -12.65 -13.71
CA ALA A 320 4.63 -11.56 -14.66
C ALA A 320 4.34 -12.06 -16.08
N SER A 321 4.95 -13.17 -16.51
CA SER A 321 4.70 -13.81 -17.82
C SER A 321 3.26 -14.34 -17.96
N ILE A 322 2.61 -14.68 -16.85
CA ILE A 322 1.23 -15.17 -16.78
C ILE A 322 0.25 -14.02 -16.53
N ILE A 323 0.44 -13.25 -15.45
CA ILE A 323 -0.52 -12.20 -15.06
C ILE A 323 -0.48 -11.00 -15.99
N LYS A 324 0.70 -10.66 -16.51
CA LYS A 324 0.95 -9.59 -17.49
C LYS A 324 0.44 -8.20 -17.11
N THR A 325 0.08 -7.95 -15.84
CA THR A 325 -0.29 -6.62 -15.36
C THR A 325 0.93 -5.71 -15.26
N ASP A 326 0.70 -4.41 -15.05
CA ASP A 326 1.78 -3.42 -15.03
C ASP A 326 2.97 -3.86 -14.17
N SER A 327 4.18 -3.77 -14.74
CA SER A 327 5.40 -4.28 -14.11
C SER A 327 6.14 -3.24 -13.25
N ALA A 328 5.77 -1.97 -13.34
CA ALA A 328 6.54 -0.90 -12.75
C ALA A 328 6.58 -1.01 -11.22
N LEU A 329 5.49 -1.43 -10.58
CA LEU A 329 5.43 -1.50 -9.12
C LEU A 329 6.45 -2.49 -8.55
N TYR A 330 6.49 -3.73 -9.06
CA TYR A 330 7.47 -4.70 -8.57
C TYR A 330 8.91 -4.35 -8.98
N LYS A 331 9.12 -3.71 -10.14
CA LYS A 331 10.47 -3.32 -10.60
C LYS A 331 11.04 -2.14 -9.81
N SER A 332 10.23 -1.12 -9.54
CA SER A 332 10.69 0.14 -8.98
C SER A 332 10.92 0.07 -7.47
N ASN A 333 9.92 -0.39 -6.70
CA ASN A 333 10.00 -0.39 -5.24
C ASN A 333 10.40 -1.76 -4.69
N TYR A 334 9.76 -2.83 -5.17
CA TYR A 334 9.88 -4.14 -4.52
C TYR A 334 11.12 -4.95 -4.91
N GLN A 335 11.79 -4.55 -6.00
CA GLN A 335 13.05 -5.14 -6.47
C GLN A 335 14.22 -4.15 -6.40
N ASN A 336 14.05 -3.00 -5.73
CA ASN A 336 15.16 -2.11 -5.46
C ASN A 336 16.13 -2.79 -4.49
N GLU A 337 17.33 -3.12 -4.97
CA GLU A 337 18.32 -3.88 -4.20
C GLU A 337 18.73 -3.15 -2.91
N GLN A 338 18.93 -1.83 -2.97
CA GLN A 338 19.32 -1.01 -1.81
C GLN A 338 18.24 -1.05 -0.71
N PHE A 339 16.97 -0.90 -1.08
CA PHE A 339 15.87 -0.95 -0.13
C PHE A 339 15.67 -2.36 0.46
N VAL A 340 15.74 -3.40 -0.37
CA VAL A 340 15.62 -4.79 0.09
C VAL A 340 16.74 -5.16 1.05
N GLU A 341 17.98 -4.78 0.74
CA GLU A 341 19.12 -4.98 1.63
C GLU A 341 19.00 -4.18 2.92
N TRP A 342 18.60 -2.91 2.83
CA TRP A 342 18.36 -2.07 4.01
C TRP A 342 17.37 -2.74 4.95
N PHE A 343 16.20 -3.16 4.43
CA PHE A 343 15.16 -3.78 5.25
C PHE A 343 15.64 -5.08 5.89
N ASN A 344 16.26 -5.96 5.10
CA ASN A 344 16.71 -7.26 5.58
C ASN A 344 17.90 -7.19 6.55
N LYS A 345 18.62 -6.06 6.60
CA LYS A 345 19.64 -5.76 7.62
C LYS A 345 19.05 -5.01 8.82
N SER A 346 17.88 -4.41 8.67
CA SER A 346 17.28 -3.52 9.65
C SER A 346 16.78 -4.24 10.90
N TRP A 347 16.42 -3.44 11.91
CA TRP A 347 15.72 -3.89 13.10
C TRP A 347 14.43 -4.69 12.79
N PHE A 348 13.74 -4.43 11.67
CA PHE A 348 12.54 -5.19 11.29
C PHE A 348 12.82 -6.67 11.01
N ALA A 349 14.04 -7.01 10.62
CA ALA A 349 14.46 -8.37 10.29
C ALA A 349 15.17 -9.11 11.43
N GLN A 350 15.14 -8.55 12.64
CA GLN A 350 15.84 -9.06 13.81
C GLN A 350 14.86 -9.53 14.90
N GLY A 351 15.42 -10.14 15.94
CA GLY A 351 14.67 -10.62 17.10
C GLY A 351 14.00 -11.98 16.86
N ASP A 352 13.03 -12.29 17.70
CA ASP A 352 12.23 -13.52 17.74
C ASP A 352 11.08 -13.56 16.73
N HIS A 353 10.70 -12.39 16.19
CA HIS A 353 9.64 -12.22 15.21
C HIS A 353 10.10 -11.39 14.00
N PRO A 354 11.04 -11.91 13.19
CA PRO A 354 11.60 -11.16 12.08
C PRO A 354 10.63 -11.10 10.90
N ALA A 355 10.64 -9.96 10.21
CA ALA A 355 10.12 -9.82 8.86
C ALA A 355 11.25 -9.82 7.83
N LYS A 356 10.92 -10.11 6.59
CA LYS A 356 11.89 -10.05 5.48
C LYS A 356 11.22 -9.66 4.17
N LEU A 357 11.96 -8.97 3.33
CA LEU A 357 11.61 -8.73 1.94
C LEU A 357 12.21 -9.82 1.06
N VAL A 358 11.35 -10.51 0.32
CA VAL A 358 11.69 -11.56 -0.65
C VAL A 358 11.14 -11.14 -2.02
N PRO A 359 11.95 -10.45 -2.84
CA PRO A 359 11.48 -9.90 -4.12
C PRO A 359 10.96 -10.98 -5.08
N TYR A 360 9.97 -10.62 -5.89
CA TYR A 360 9.38 -11.51 -6.90
C TYR A 360 8.87 -10.72 -8.11
N SER A 361 9.06 -11.28 -9.32
CA SER A 361 8.59 -10.70 -10.58
C SER A 361 7.17 -11.16 -10.91
N GLY A 362 6.18 -10.58 -10.23
CA GLY A 362 4.77 -10.91 -10.42
C GLY A 362 3.91 -10.44 -9.24
N TYR A 363 2.67 -10.93 -9.19
CA TYR A 363 1.68 -10.48 -8.21
C TYR A 363 0.91 -11.64 -7.60
N ILE A 364 0.45 -11.45 -6.37
CA ILE A 364 -0.54 -12.29 -5.72
C ILE A 364 -1.90 -12.05 -6.40
N ALA A 365 -2.65 -13.12 -6.68
CA ALA A 365 -4.08 -13.02 -6.98
C ALA A 365 -4.82 -12.90 -5.64
N PRO A 366 -5.38 -11.74 -5.26
CA PRO A 366 -5.96 -11.54 -3.93
C PRO A 366 -7.23 -12.39 -3.73
N PRO A 367 -7.61 -12.73 -2.48
CA PRO A 367 -8.98 -13.16 -2.21
C PRO A 367 -9.96 -12.07 -2.65
N LEU A 368 -11.18 -12.47 -3.00
CA LEU A 368 -12.20 -11.63 -3.64
C LEU A 368 -13.36 -11.28 -2.71
N ASP A 369 -13.21 -11.51 -1.40
CA ASP A 369 -14.19 -11.12 -0.40
C ASP A 369 -14.50 -9.62 -0.49
N GLY A 370 -15.77 -9.28 -0.67
CA GLY A 370 -16.28 -7.92 -0.88
C GLY A 370 -15.66 -7.19 -2.07
N VAL A 371 -15.13 -7.91 -3.07
CA VAL A 371 -14.53 -7.32 -4.28
C VAL A 371 -15.50 -6.35 -4.97
N TRP A 372 -16.81 -6.56 -4.82
CA TRP A 372 -17.83 -5.67 -5.34
C TRP A 372 -17.68 -4.20 -4.91
N SER A 373 -16.95 -3.92 -3.82
CA SER A 373 -16.88 -2.60 -3.15
C SER A 373 -15.51 -1.93 -3.21
N THR A 374 -14.48 -2.60 -3.72
CA THR A 374 -13.08 -2.14 -3.65
C THR A 374 -12.58 -1.58 -4.97
N ALA A 375 -13.44 -0.93 -5.74
CA ALA A 375 -13.03 -0.30 -6.98
C ALA A 375 -12.16 0.95 -6.69
N PRO A 376 -11.22 1.31 -7.57
CA PRO A 376 -10.85 0.63 -8.82
C PRO A 376 -10.03 -0.64 -8.61
N TYR A 377 -9.76 -1.37 -9.69
CA TYR A 377 -9.15 -2.70 -9.64
C TYR A 377 -7.73 -2.73 -10.24
N LEU A 378 -7.05 -3.85 -9.98
CA LEU A 378 -5.61 -4.08 -10.17
C LEU A 378 -4.77 -3.34 -9.12
N HIS A 379 -3.48 -3.71 -9.02
CA HIS A 379 -2.59 -3.18 -7.98
C HIS A 379 -2.34 -1.67 -8.06
N ASN A 380 -2.69 -1.02 -9.17
CA ASN A 380 -2.49 0.42 -9.41
C ASN A 380 -3.82 1.17 -9.58
N GLY A 381 -4.96 0.52 -9.34
CA GLY A 381 -6.28 1.15 -9.45
C GLY A 381 -6.63 1.63 -10.87
N SER A 382 -6.10 0.98 -11.91
CA SER A 382 -6.22 1.44 -13.30
C SER A 382 -7.53 1.07 -13.99
N VAL A 383 -8.28 0.09 -13.47
CA VAL A 383 -9.52 -0.40 -14.09
C VAL A 383 -10.73 0.00 -13.24
N PRO A 384 -11.69 0.80 -13.74
CA PRO A 384 -12.69 1.46 -12.90
C PRO A 384 -13.80 0.54 -12.36
N ASN A 385 -14.08 -0.59 -13.03
CA ASN A 385 -15.16 -1.52 -12.67
C ASN A 385 -14.80 -2.99 -12.98
N ILE A 386 -15.48 -3.96 -12.35
CA ILE A 386 -15.20 -5.40 -12.57
C ILE A 386 -15.58 -5.84 -13.98
N GLU A 387 -16.61 -5.25 -14.58
CA GLU A 387 -16.97 -5.53 -15.99
C GLU A 387 -15.77 -5.39 -16.93
N ALA A 388 -14.98 -4.30 -16.77
CA ALA A 388 -13.78 -4.06 -17.55
C ALA A 388 -12.57 -4.91 -17.10
N VAL A 389 -12.54 -5.42 -15.87
CA VAL A 389 -11.57 -6.45 -15.46
C VAL A 389 -11.83 -7.74 -16.24
N LEU A 390 -13.09 -8.15 -16.33
CA LEU A 390 -13.52 -9.37 -17.01
C LEU A 390 -13.46 -9.26 -18.54
N ASN A 391 -13.50 -8.05 -19.12
CA ASN A 391 -13.36 -7.83 -20.55
C ASN A 391 -12.42 -6.65 -20.83
N SER A 392 -11.17 -6.96 -21.17
CA SER A 392 -10.13 -5.96 -21.33
C SER A 392 -10.40 -4.96 -22.45
N LYS A 393 -11.24 -5.32 -23.42
CA LYS A 393 -11.64 -4.46 -24.55
C LYS A 393 -12.49 -3.26 -24.10
N LEU A 394 -13.04 -3.29 -22.88
CA LEU A 394 -13.83 -2.20 -22.31
C LEU A 394 -12.98 -1.22 -21.49
N ARG A 395 -11.69 -1.51 -21.26
CA ARG A 395 -10.85 -0.70 -20.38
C ARG A 395 -10.51 0.62 -21.08
N PRO A 396 -10.89 1.77 -20.49
CA PRO A 396 -10.59 3.07 -21.07
C PRO A 396 -9.09 3.41 -20.91
N SER A 397 -8.51 4.10 -21.89
CA SER A 397 -7.14 4.66 -21.76
C SER A 397 -7.09 5.88 -20.83
N HIS A 398 -8.19 6.63 -20.78
CA HIS A 398 -8.40 7.75 -19.87
C HIS A 398 -9.78 7.64 -19.24
N TRP A 399 -9.88 7.81 -17.93
CA TRP A 399 -11.16 7.83 -17.26
C TRP A 399 -11.19 8.77 -16.06
N GLN A 400 -12.36 9.30 -15.76
CA GLN A 400 -12.56 10.27 -14.69
C GLN A 400 -13.85 9.98 -13.95
N ARG A 401 -13.78 9.84 -12.63
CA ARG A 401 -14.94 9.83 -11.73
C ARG A 401 -15.12 11.19 -11.06
N ASP A 402 -16.31 11.43 -10.52
CA ASP A 402 -16.56 12.58 -9.66
C ASP A 402 -15.96 12.31 -8.26
N PHE A 403 -15.00 13.11 -7.82
CA PHE A 403 -14.39 13.00 -6.49
C PHE A 403 -15.16 13.78 -5.42
N ASP A 404 -16.02 14.73 -5.81
CA ASP A 404 -16.81 15.55 -4.89
C ASP A 404 -18.17 14.91 -4.61
N LYS A 405 -18.74 14.22 -5.61
CA LYS A 405 -20.00 13.48 -5.54
C LYS A 405 -19.87 12.08 -6.17
N PRO A 406 -19.05 11.20 -5.60
CA PRO A 406 -18.79 9.88 -6.17
C PRO A 406 -20.06 9.06 -6.36
N GLN A 407 -20.21 8.46 -7.53
CA GLN A 407 -21.33 7.59 -7.89
C GLN A 407 -20.83 6.17 -8.16
N TYR A 408 -21.48 5.18 -7.55
CA TYR A 408 -21.16 3.77 -7.72
C TYR A 408 -22.12 3.10 -8.70
N ASP A 409 -21.58 2.30 -9.61
CA ASP A 409 -22.33 1.41 -10.50
C ASP A 409 -22.38 0.02 -9.85
N TYR A 410 -23.54 -0.32 -9.30
CA TYR A 410 -23.79 -1.61 -8.66
C TYR A 410 -23.98 -2.75 -9.66
N GLU A 411 -24.25 -2.46 -10.94
CA GLU A 411 -24.35 -3.50 -11.95
C GLU A 411 -22.98 -3.89 -12.50
N LYS A 412 -22.11 -2.91 -12.74
CA LYS A 412 -20.74 -3.12 -13.23
C LYS A 412 -19.71 -3.35 -12.13
N LEU A 413 -20.11 -3.14 -10.88
CA LEU A 413 -19.30 -3.23 -9.67
C LEU A 413 -18.08 -2.29 -9.75
N GLY A 414 -18.34 -0.98 -9.70
CA GLY A 414 -17.26 -0.01 -9.69
C GLY A 414 -17.72 1.43 -9.72
N TRP A 415 -16.80 2.33 -10.03
CA TRP A 415 -17.13 3.75 -10.16
C TRP A 415 -17.85 4.03 -11.47
N GLN A 416 -18.85 4.91 -11.44
CA GLN A 416 -19.28 5.57 -12.67
C GLN A 416 -18.19 6.53 -13.12
N TYR A 417 -17.93 6.57 -14.44
CA TYR A 417 -16.86 7.38 -15.00
C TYR A 417 -17.23 7.94 -16.37
N LYS A 418 -16.52 9.00 -16.76
CA LYS A 418 -16.48 9.52 -18.14
C LYS A 418 -15.16 9.10 -18.80
N ILE A 419 -15.12 9.12 -20.13
CA ILE A 419 -13.92 8.83 -20.93
C ILE A 419 -13.49 10.12 -21.63
N PRO A 420 -12.60 10.92 -21.03
CA PRO A 420 -12.00 12.07 -21.70
C PRO A 420 -11.11 11.64 -22.87
N SER A 421 -10.87 12.54 -23.83
CA SER A 421 -9.94 12.28 -24.94
C SER A 421 -8.46 12.37 -24.52
N ALA A 422 -8.16 13.10 -23.44
CA ALA A 422 -6.81 13.27 -22.89
C ALA A 422 -6.88 13.56 -21.38
N GLN A 423 -5.74 13.47 -20.71
CA GLN A 423 -5.62 13.89 -19.31
C GLN A 423 -5.70 15.42 -19.18
N THR A 424 -6.78 15.91 -18.58
CA THR A 424 -6.94 17.31 -18.18
C THR A 424 -6.87 17.43 -16.66
N GLY A 425 -5.78 17.99 -16.14
CA GLY A 425 -5.54 18.10 -14.71
C GLY A 425 -5.16 16.75 -14.05
N ASN A 426 -5.44 16.63 -12.76
CA ASN A 426 -5.01 15.52 -11.91
C ASN A 426 -6.14 14.55 -11.53
N THR A 427 -7.37 14.76 -12.00
CA THR A 427 -8.53 13.89 -11.70
C THR A 427 -8.83 12.87 -12.80
N VAL A 428 -8.21 13.03 -13.98
CA VAL A 428 -8.31 12.06 -15.08
C VAL A 428 -7.20 11.03 -14.91
N TYR A 429 -7.57 9.77 -14.67
CA TYR A 429 -6.64 8.65 -14.66
C TYR A 429 -6.13 8.42 -16.09
N ASN A 430 -4.81 8.33 -16.27
CA ASN A 430 -4.17 8.15 -17.57
C ASN A 430 -3.31 6.88 -17.58
N THR A 431 -3.76 5.87 -18.33
CA THR A 431 -3.12 4.54 -18.34
C THR A 431 -1.87 4.46 -19.21
N THR A 432 -1.51 5.56 -19.89
CA THR A 432 -0.30 5.66 -20.71
C THR A 432 0.93 6.08 -19.90
N LEU A 433 0.74 6.53 -18.65
CA LEU A 433 1.83 6.91 -17.76
C LEU A 433 2.55 5.67 -17.20
N PRO A 434 3.87 5.75 -16.91
CA PRO A 434 4.62 4.66 -16.28
C PRO A 434 4.00 4.23 -14.94
N GLY A 435 3.66 2.94 -14.81
CA GLY A 435 3.04 2.38 -13.60
C GLY A 435 1.52 2.54 -13.49
N TYR A 436 0.90 3.26 -14.42
CA TYR A 436 -0.56 3.46 -14.48
C TYR A 436 -1.25 2.53 -15.49
N GLY A 437 -0.51 1.57 -16.07
CA GLY A 437 -1.03 0.69 -17.12
C GLY A 437 -2.24 -0.14 -16.67
N ASN A 438 -3.25 -0.24 -17.54
CA ASN A 438 -4.46 -1.05 -17.36
C ASN A 438 -4.41 -2.41 -18.10
N TYR A 439 -3.22 -2.85 -18.48
CA TYR A 439 -2.98 -4.09 -19.22
C TYR A 439 -2.86 -5.31 -18.28
N GLY A 440 -2.85 -6.52 -18.83
CA GLY A 440 -2.78 -7.78 -18.08
C GLY A 440 -4.13 -8.33 -17.61
N HIS A 441 -4.09 -9.48 -16.93
CA HIS A 441 -5.28 -10.19 -16.44
C HIS A 441 -6.35 -10.39 -17.55
N TYR A 442 -5.94 -11.00 -18.66
CA TYR A 442 -6.79 -11.20 -19.86
C TYR A 442 -7.65 -12.47 -19.81
N PHE A 443 -7.70 -13.15 -18.66
CA PHE A 443 -8.34 -14.48 -18.55
C PHE A 443 -9.84 -14.44 -18.86
N GLY A 444 -10.51 -13.32 -18.53
CA GLY A 444 -11.93 -13.12 -18.81
C GLY A 444 -12.27 -12.89 -20.28
N ASP A 445 -11.31 -12.51 -21.13
CA ASP A 445 -11.57 -12.19 -22.54
C ASP A 445 -12.04 -13.39 -23.37
N LYS A 446 -11.75 -14.60 -22.88
CA LYS A 446 -12.19 -15.87 -23.48
C LYS A 446 -13.64 -16.20 -23.17
N LEU A 447 -14.24 -15.54 -22.18
CA LEU A 447 -15.62 -15.76 -21.77
C LEU A 447 -16.58 -14.99 -22.69
N SER A 448 -17.69 -15.64 -23.03
CA SER A 448 -18.80 -15.00 -23.73
C SER A 448 -19.45 -13.91 -22.88
N ASN A 449 -20.23 -13.01 -23.50
CA ASN A 449 -20.98 -11.98 -22.78
C ASN A 449 -21.88 -12.57 -21.68
N LYS A 450 -22.54 -13.71 -21.95
CA LYS A 450 -23.43 -14.38 -20.99
C LYS A 450 -22.65 -14.98 -19.81
N GLU A 451 -21.47 -15.55 -20.06
CA GLU A 451 -20.61 -16.08 -19.01
C GLU A 451 -20.04 -14.97 -18.14
N ARG A 452 -19.63 -13.84 -18.72
CA ARG A 452 -19.18 -12.67 -17.96
C ARG A 452 -20.28 -12.08 -17.10
N ALA A 453 -21.50 -11.97 -17.62
CA ALA A 453 -22.65 -11.51 -16.83
C ALA A 453 -22.96 -12.45 -15.66
N ALA A 454 -22.93 -13.77 -15.89
CA ALA A 454 -23.13 -14.75 -14.82
C ALA A 454 -22.02 -14.68 -13.76
N LEU A 455 -20.77 -14.57 -14.19
CA LEU A 455 -19.62 -14.44 -13.29
C LEU A 455 -19.70 -13.15 -12.46
N LEU A 456 -20.07 -12.03 -13.08
CA LEU A 456 -20.26 -10.75 -12.38
C LEU A 456 -21.34 -10.86 -11.31
N GLU A 457 -22.45 -11.55 -11.60
CA GLU A 457 -23.52 -11.81 -10.62
C GLU A 457 -23.04 -12.67 -9.44
N TYR A 458 -22.18 -13.67 -9.69
CA TYR A 458 -21.55 -14.44 -8.62
C TYR A 458 -20.61 -13.61 -7.75
N LEU A 459 -19.83 -12.70 -8.35
CA LEU A 459 -18.92 -11.82 -7.60
C LEU A 459 -19.67 -10.86 -6.65
N LYS A 460 -20.97 -10.60 -6.87
CA LYS A 460 -21.82 -9.88 -5.91
C LYS A 460 -22.07 -10.67 -4.61
N THR A 461 -21.88 -11.99 -4.64
CA THR A 461 -22.09 -12.88 -3.47
C THR A 461 -20.85 -13.05 -2.59
N LEU A 462 -19.68 -12.64 -3.10
CA LEU A 462 -18.40 -12.68 -2.40
C LEU A 462 -18.15 -11.35 -1.67
#